data_AF-A0ABD0MZH1-F1
#
_entry.id   AF-A0ABD0MZH1-F1
#
_cell.length_a   1.000
_cell.length_b   1.000
_cell.length_c   1.000
_cell.angle_alpha   90.00
_cell.angle_beta   90.00
_cell.angle_gamma   90.00
#
_symmetry.space_group_name_H-M   'P 1'
#
loop_
_entity.id
_entity.type
_entity.pdbx_description
1 polymer ?
#
loop_
_entity_poly.entity_id
_entity_poly.type
_entity_poly.pdbx_seq_one_letter_code
_entity_poly.pdbx_strand_id
1 'polypeptide(L)'
;MISHGLQQTKAKEDAYRKGDRVLYNQARNTLNKEIRVAKRTYAKRLEYQFTSNEPASVWKGLKTITNYKTPSPSTEANQRLAEDLNEFYCRFDTPHTRFDNLFSQPLTLPTTPLSPPPALQISEDEVRQVFRKNKRRKAPGPDGVTPACLKTCADQLAPIFSQIFNRSLELCEVPSCLKRSTIIPVPKKTKITGLSNYRPVALTSVAMKSFKKTGSGLSEEHHCNIWTDQGLISICQWITSFLTDRQQLVRLGKSMSSSRTTNTGAPQGCVLSPLLFSLYTNDCTSKDPSVKLLKFADDTTLIGLIQDGEESAYRQEVKELAVCIMDSTVATVETFKFLGSVISQDLKWVTHINSIVKKAQQRLYFLHQLRKFNLPQELLKQFYSAIIESVLCTSITVWFGSATKSDIRRLQAIVRTAERIIGASLPTLQELYSSR
;
A
#
# COMPACT_ATOMS: atom_id res chain seq x y z
N MET A 1 26.36 -26.18 -7.89
CA MET A 1 25.46 -26.43 -9.06
C MET A 1 25.89 -25.64 -10.30
N ILE A 2 26.08 -24.32 -10.25
CA ILE A 2 26.46 -23.52 -11.43
C ILE A 2 27.86 -23.89 -11.96
N SER A 3 28.86 -24.09 -11.09
CA SER A 3 30.22 -24.48 -11.53
C SER A 3 30.28 -25.86 -12.18
N HIS A 4 29.56 -26.84 -11.63
CA HIS A 4 29.52 -28.21 -12.17
C HIS A 4 28.83 -28.29 -13.54
N GLY A 5 27.71 -27.59 -13.72
CA GLY A 5 27.02 -27.54 -15.02
C GLY A 5 27.85 -26.86 -16.12
N LEU A 6 28.62 -25.82 -15.76
CA LEU A 6 29.59 -25.18 -16.67
C LEU A 6 30.70 -26.16 -17.07
N GLN A 7 31.20 -26.95 -16.12
CA GLN A 7 32.20 -27.99 -16.35
C GLN A 7 31.69 -29.05 -17.34
N GLN A 8 30.43 -29.50 -17.19
CA GLN A 8 29.81 -30.48 -18.11
C GLN A 8 29.50 -29.89 -19.49
N THR A 9 29.18 -28.59 -19.56
CA THR A 9 28.99 -27.88 -20.84
C THR A 9 30.31 -27.81 -21.61
N LYS A 10 31.40 -27.48 -20.90
CA LYS A 10 32.75 -27.43 -21.44
C LYS A 10 33.23 -28.80 -21.91
N ALA A 11 33.02 -29.85 -21.11
CA ALA A 11 33.34 -31.23 -21.49
C ALA A 11 32.60 -31.70 -22.75
N LYS A 12 31.32 -31.30 -22.90
CA LYS A 12 30.53 -31.58 -24.11
C LYS A 12 31.09 -30.85 -25.34
N GLU A 13 31.46 -29.58 -25.21
CA GLU A 13 32.05 -28.78 -26.29
C GLU A 13 33.45 -29.30 -26.69
N ASP A 14 34.26 -29.70 -25.72
CA ASP A 14 35.59 -30.26 -25.95
C ASP A 14 35.53 -31.62 -26.65
N ALA A 15 34.57 -32.48 -26.27
CA ALA A 15 34.33 -33.76 -26.94
C ALA A 15 33.82 -33.57 -28.38
N TYR A 16 32.98 -32.56 -28.61
CA TYR A 16 32.52 -32.20 -29.96
C TYR A 16 33.67 -31.73 -30.85
N ARG A 17 34.53 -30.84 -30.34
CA ARG A 17 35.73 -30.35 -31.06
C ARG A 17 36.72 -31.45 -31.40
N LYS A 18 36.83 -32.48 -30.54
CA LYS A 18 37.71 -33.64 -30.75
C LYS A 18 37.11 -34.73 -31.64
N GLY A 19 35.85 -34.59 -32.08
CA GLY A 19 35.17 -35.60 -32.91
C GLY A 19 34.78 -36.90 -32.17
N ASP A 20 34.93 -36.95 -30.84
CA ASP A 20 34.63 -38.14 -30.05
C ASP A 20 33.12 -38.24 -29.76
N ARG A 21 32.43 -39.04 -30.56
CA ARG A 21 30.97 -39.27 -30.42
C ARG A 21 30.59 -39.94 -29.11
N VAL A 22 31.45 -40.77 -28.52
CA VAL A 22 31.14 -41.51 -27.28
C VAL A 22 31.20 -40.56 -26.09
N LEU A 23 32.29 -39.82 -25.95
CA LEU A 23 32.44 -38.81 -24.91
C LEU A 23 31.40 -37.69 -25.05
N TYR A 24 31.08 -37.27 -26.27
CA TYR A 24 30.02 -36.29 -26.51
C TYR A 24 28.66 -36.77 -26.00
N ASN A 25 28.27 -38.01 -26.33
CA ASN A 25 26.99 -38.58 -25.90
C ASN A 25 26.92 -38.74 -24.38
N GLN A 26 28.01 -39.18 -23.74
CA GLN A 26 28.11 -39.29 -22.28
C GLN A 26 27.99 -37.93 -21.58
N ALA A 27 28.74 -36.93 -22.04
CA ALA A 27 28.67 -35.56 -21.51
C ALA A 27 27.27 -34.94 -21.71
N ARG A 28 26.68 -35.13 -22.89
CA ARG A 28 25.31 -34.68 -23.20
C ARG A 28 24.27 -35.31 -22.27
N ASN A 29 24.34 -36.63 -22.06
CA ASN A 29 23.39 -37.36 -21.23
C ASN A 29 23.52 -36.96 -19.75
N THR A 30 24.75 -36.77 -19.27
CA THR A 30 25.05 -36.29 -17.92
C THR A 30 24.51 -34.88 -17.70
N LEU A 31 24.81 -33.95 -18.61
CA LEU A 31 24.27 -32.58 -18.57
C LEU A 31 22.73 -32.57 -18.57
N ASN A 32 22.09 -33.38 -19.42
CA ASN A 32 20.64 -33.50 -19.46
C ASN A 32 20.06 -34.07 -18.15
N LYS A 33 20.74 -35.03 -17.51
CA LYS A 33 20.35 -35.58 -16.21
C LYS A 33 20.44 -34.50 -15.13
N GLU A 34 21.53 -33.74 -15.09
CA GLU A 34 21.71 -32.64 -14.12
C GLU A 34 20.67 -31.53 -14.31
N ILE A 35 20.39 -31.13 -15.55
CA ILE A 35 19.34 -30.15 -15.84
C ILE A 35 17.98 -30.66 -15.35
N ARG A 36 17.66 -31.95 -15.56
CA ARG A 36 16.42 -32.55 -15.05
C ARG A 36 16.34 -32.51 -13.53
N VAL A 37 17.43 -32.84 -12.83
CA VAL A 37 17.49 -32.79 -11.36
C VAL A 37 17.32 -31.36 -10.85
N ALA A 38 18.06 -30.39 -11.43
CA ALA A 38 17.97 -28.99 -11.05
C ALA A 38 16.55 -28.43 -11.26
N LYS A 39 15.91 -28.75 -12.40
CA LYS A 39 14.51 -28.38 -12.67
C LYS A 39 13.55 -28.95 -11.63
N ARG A 40 13.69 -30.23 -11.25
CA ARG A 40 12.85 -30.86 -10.21
C ARG A 40 13.03 -30.19 -8.85
N THR A 41 14.27 -29.91 -8.45
CA THR A 41 14.55 -29.22 -7.18
C THR A 41 13.96 -27.82 -7.15
N TYR A 42 14.07 -27.08 -8.26
CA TYR A 42 13.46 -25.76 -8.39
C TYR A 42 11.92 -25.83 -8.36
N ALA A 43 11.33 -26.80 -9.07
CA ALA A 43 9.89 -27.04 -9.09
C ALA A 43 9.33 -27.30 -7.68
N LYS A 44 9.96 -28.20 -6.91
CA LYS A 44 9.58 -28.48 -5.51
C LYS A 44 9.65 -27.24 -4.62
N ARG A 45 10.65 -26.39 -4.82
CA ARG A 45 10.77 -25.13 -4.07
C ARG A 45 9.64 -24.17 -4.39
N LEU A 46 9.28 -24.03 -5.66
CA LEU A 46 8.15 -23.20 -6.07
C LEU A 46 6.84 -23.76 -5.54
N GLU A 47 6.62 -25.07 -5.65
CA GLU A 47 5.43 -25.74 -5.12
C GLU A 47 5.23 -25.45 -3.63
N TYR A 48 6.29 -25.59 -2.83
CA TYR A 48 6.26 -25.21 -1.41
C TYR A 48 5.88 -23.72 -1.21
N GLN A 49 6.41 -22.82 -2.04
CA GLN A 49 6.14 -21.38 -1.92
C GLN A 49 4.71 -20.98 -2.30
N PHE A 50 4.10 -21.68 -3.25
CA PHE A 50 2.73 -21.40 -3.70
C PHE A 50 1.66 -22.12 -2.85
N THR A 51 1.98 -23.30 -2.31
CA THR A 51 1.07 -24.06 -1.42
C THR A 51 1.10 -23.58 0.02
N SER A 52 2.15 -22.87 0.45
CA SER A 52 2.18 -22.27 1.77
C SER A 52 1.06 -21.23 1.89
N ASN A 53 0.25 -21.31 2.94
CA ASN A 53 -0.81 -20.34 3.26
C ASN A 53 -0.25 -18.98 3.76
N GLU A 54 0.96 -18.60 3.34
CA GLU A 54 1.64 -17.36 3.69
C GLU A 54 1.85 -16.50 2.43
N PRO A 55 1.14 -15.37 2.26
CA PRO A 55 1.27 -14.50 1.09
C PRO A 55 2.69 -14.00 0.81
N ALA A 56 3.52 -13.88 1.85
CA ALA A 56 4.93 -13.49 1.72
C ALA A 56 5.76 -14.56 0.99
N SER A 57 5.44 -15.83 1.21
CA SER A 57 6.09 -16.97 0.56
C SER A 57 5.69 -17.05 -0.92
N VAL A 58 4.40 -16.85 -1.24
CA VAL A 58 3.91 -16.72 -2.62
C VAL A 58 4.62 -15.57 -3.34
N TRP A 59 4.73 -14.40 -2.70
CA TRP A 59 5.46 -13.25 -3.25
C TRP A 59 6.95 -13.52 -3.48
N LYS A 60 7.59 -14.30 -2.59
CA LYS A 60 8.97 -14.75 -2.77
C LYS A 60 9.11 -15.67 -3.98
N GLY A 61 8.15 -16.58 -4.18
CA GLY A 61 8.06 -17.39 -5.40
C GLY A 61 7.93 -16.54 -6.65
N LEU A 62 7.00 -15.58 -6.64
CA LEU A 62 6.78 -14.65 -7.75
C LEU A 62 8.03 -13.84 -8.10
N LYS A 63 8.75 -13.29 -7.11
CA LYS A 63 10.02 -12.58 -7.34
C LYS A 63 11.08 -13.48 -7.98
N THR A 64 11.16 -14.72 -7.51
CA THR A 64 12.12 -15.71 -8.04
C THR A 64 11.81 -16.02 -9.50
N ILE A 65 10.54 -16.25 -9.84
CA ILE A 65 10.08 -16.56 -11.21
C ILE A 65 10.31 -15.39 -12.16
N THR A 66 9.99 -14.18 -11.69
CA THR A 66 10.07 -12.97 -12.52
C THR A 66 11.49 -12.43 -12.66
N ASN A 67 12.46 -13.04 -11.96
CA ASN A 67 13.80 -12.49 -11.75
C ASN A 67 13.73 -11.01 -11.34
N TYR A 68 12.69 -10.65 -10.56
CA TYR A 68 12.44 -9.28 -10.16
C TYR A 68 13.53 -8.86 -9.18
N LYS A 69 14.48 -8.08 -9.69
CA LYS A 69 15.49 -7.42 -8.88
C LYS A 69 14.87 -6.16 -8.31
N THR A 70 14.93 -6.01 -6.99
CA THR A 70 14.53 -4.74 -6.36
C THR A 70 15.53 -3.70 -6.85
N PRO A 71 15.08 -2.58 -7.45
CA PRO A 71 16.01 -1.54 -7.88
C PRO A 71 16.85 -1.13 -6.68
N SER A 72 18.17 -1.25 -6.80
CA SER A 72 19.08 -0.64 -5.83
C SER A 72 18.80 0.86 -5.88
N PRO A 73 18.44 1.53 -4.77
CA PRO A 73 18.25 2.97 -4.79
C PRO A 73 19.57 3.61 -5.25
N SER A 74 19.56 4.18 -6.45
CA SER A 74 20.73 4.76 -7.12
C SER A 74 21.02 6.19 -6.65
N THR A 75 20.56 6.55 -5.45
CA THR A 75 20.80 7.86 -4.86
C THR A 75 21.71 7.64 -3.68
N GLU A 76 22.88 8.27 -3.71
CA GLU A 76 23.83 8.25 -2.59
C GLU A 76 23.11 8.73 -1.33
N ALA A 77 22.83 7.79 -0.44
CA ALA A 77 22.16 8.03 0.83
C ALA A 77 23.10 8.81 1.76
N ASN A 78 23.21 10.12 1.56
CA ASN A 78 24.05 11.01 2.35
C ASN A 78 23.21 11.83 3.37
N GLN A 79 23.90 12.40 4.35
CA GLN A 79 23.26 13.15 5.44
C GLN A 79 22.53 14.40 4.94
N ARG A 80 23.07 15.08 3.91
CA ARG A 80 22.46 16.27 3.31
C ARG A 80 21.08 15.96 2.73
N LEU A 81 20.94 14.88 1.97
CA LEU A 81 19.64 14.47 1.43
C LEU A 81 18.63 14.14 2.55
N ALA A 82 19.08 13.60 3.68
CA ALA A 82 18.20 13.36 4.82
C ALA A 82 17.68 14.68 5.44
N GLU A 83 18.54 15.69 5.57
CA GLU A 83 18.15 17.05 5.99
C GLU A 83 17.18 17.70 5.01
N ASP A 84 17.53 17.73 3.72
CA ASP A 84 16.71 18.34 2.66
C ASP A 84 15.30 17.70 2.61
N LEU A 85 15.22 16.37 2.78
CA LEU A 85 13.94 15.67 2.86
C LEU A 85 13.18 16.01 4.13
N ASN A 86 13.85 16.12 5.28
CA ASN A 86 13.18 16.45 6.53
C ASN A 86 12.60 17.87 6.50
N GLU A 87 13.36 18.83 5.96
CA GLU A 87 12.88 20.19 5.69
C GLU A 87 11.71 20.18 4.71
N PHE A 88 11.84 19.47 3.58
CA PHE A 88 10.76 19.36 2.60
C PHE A 88 9.47 18.76 3.20
N TYR A 89 9.57 17.75 4.06
CA TYR A 89 8.40 17.15 4.70
C TYR A 89 7.76 18.04 5.77
N CYS A 90 8.55 18.90 6.42
CA CYS A 90 8.08 19.87 7.41
C CYS A 90 7.76 21.26 6.82
N ARG A 91 7.84 21.44 5.49
CA ARG A 91 7.68 22.76 4.83
C ARG A 91 6.36 23.49 5.10
N PHE A 92 5.34 22.78 5.59
CA PHE A 92 4.03 23.36 5.93
C PHE A 92 3.92 23.79 7.40
N ASP A 93 4.89 23.44 8.25
CA ASP A 93 4.97 23.94 9.61
C ASP A 93 5.45 25.41 9.58
N THR A 94 4.54 26.36 9.77
CA THR A 94 4.87 27.79 9.93
C THR A 94 4.80 28.19 11.41
N PRO A 95 5.46 29.26 11.86
CA PRO A 95 5.37 29.71 13.26
C PRO A 95 3.92 29.96 13.74
N HIS A 96 2.99 30.22 12.81
CA HIS A 96 1.58 30.47 13.08
C HIS A 96 0.68 29.21 13.06
N THR A 97 1.21 28.01 12.78
CA THR A 97 0.44 26.75 12.90
C THR A 97 0.37 26.20 14.33
N ARG A 98 0.84 26.95 15.33
CA ARG A 98 0.47 26.66 16.71
C ARG A 98 -1.03 26.89 16.85
N PHE A 99 -1.73 25.87 17.32
CA PHE A 99 -3.18 25.86 17.57
C PHE A 99 -3.60 26.79 18.72
N ASP A 100 -2.87 27.89 18.94
CA ASP A 100 -3.06 28.82 20.05
C ASP A 100 -4.43 29.52 19.97
N ASN A 101 -5.10 29.51 18.81
CA ASN A 101 -6.32 30.30 18.56
C ASN A 101 -7.63 29.53 18.29
N LEU A 102 -7.63 28.20 18.20
CA LEU A 102 -8.87 27.45 17.89
C LEU A 102 -9.76 27.16 19.11
N PHE A 103 -9.28 27.49 20.32
CA PHE A 103 -10.06 27.42 21.56
C PHE A 103 -9.96 28.72 22.38
N SER A 104 -9.80 29.88 21.72
CA SER A 104 -9.70 31.19 22.39
C SER A 104 -11.01 31.71 22.99
N GLN A 105 -12.13 30.99 22.83
CA GLN A 105 -13.17 31.08 23.83
C GLN A 105 -12.76 30.19 24.99
N PRO A 106 -12.49 30.75 26.19
CA PRO A 106 -12.33 29.91 27.35
C PRO A 106 -13.65 29.14 27.54
N LEU A 107 -13.67 27.88 27.12
CA LEU A 107 -14.55 26.90 27.73
C LEU A 107 -14.23 27.00 29.22
N THR A 108 -15.13 27.63 29.98
CA THR A 108 -15.02 27.72 31.43
C THR A 108 -14.85 26.29 31.94
N LEU A 109 -13.61 25.94 32.27
CA LEU A 109 -13.27 24.68 32.90
C LEU A 109 -14.10 24.61 34.18
N PRO A 110 -14.98 23.60 34.34
CA PRO A 110 -15.55 23.33 35.65
C PRO A 110 -14.38 23.14 36.62
N THR A 111 -14.41 23.89 37.72
CA THR A 111 -13.34 23.94 38.73
C THR A 111 -13.29 22.68 39.61
N THR A 112 -14.05 21.66 39.24
CA THR A 112 -13.99 20.31 39.79
C THR A 112 -13.06 19.46 38.92
N PRO A 113 -12.24 18.56 39.49
CA PRO A 113 -11.52 17.58 38.68
C PRO A 113 -12.56 16.87 37.81
N LEU A 114 -12.48 17.04 36.50
CA LEU A 114 -13.34 16.32 35.56
C LEU A 114 -13.10 14.85 35.82
N SER A 115 -14.02 14.20 36.54
CA SER A 115 -14.10 12.76 36.49
C SER A 115 -14.32 12.43 35.02
N PRO A 116 -13.46 11.63 34.38
CA PRO A 116 -13.71 11.22 33.01
C PRO A 116 -15.10 10.60 32.96
N PRO A 117 -15.92 10.89 31.92
CA PRO A 117 -17.12 10.10 31.71
C PRO A 117 -16.70 8.62 31.67
N PRO A 118 -17.43 7.69 32.31
CA PRO A 118 -17.00 6.28 32.49
C PRO A 118 -16.82 5.43 31.22
N ALA A 119 -16.59 6.02 30.04
CA ALA A 119 -16.94 5.38 28.78
C ALA A 119 -15.77 4.82 27.94
N LEU A 120 -14.52 5.22 28.22
CA LEU A 120 -13.34 4.75 27.48
C LEU A 120 -12.28 4.18 28.42
N GLN A 121 -12.67 3.18 29.21
CA GLN A 121 -11.69 2.39 29.95
C GLN A 121 -11.15 1.27 29.07
N ILE A 122 -9.87 1.35 28.77
CA ILE A 122 -9.14 0.29 28.08
C ILE A 122 -8.78 -0.77 29.11
N SER A 123 -9.37 -1.96 28.97
CA SER A 123 -9.09 -3.10 29.83
C SER A 123 -7.71 -3.71 29.54
N GLU A 124 -7.13 -4.39 30.53
CA GLU A 124 -5.87 -5.12 30.33
C GLU A 124 -5.99 -6.21 29.26
N ASP A 125 -7.14 -6.89 29.20
CA ASP A 125 -7.39 -7.94 28.21
C ASP A 125 -7.40 -7.41 26.79
N GLU A 126 -7.96 -6.22 26.56
CA GLU A 126 -7.88 -5.57 25.25
C GLU A 126 -6.43 -5.30 24.84
N VAL A 127 -5.64 -4.70 25.74
CA VAL A 127 -4.22 -4.41 25.48
C VAL A 127 -3.47 -5.71 25.19
N ARG A 128 -3.67 -6.74 26.01
CA ARG A 128 -3.06 -8.07 25.87
C ARG A 128 -3.39 -8.70 24.52
N GLN A 129 -4.66 -8.66 24.11
CA GLN A 129 -5.09 -9.19 22.81
C GLN A 129 -4.45 -8.41 21.64
N VAL A 130 -4.45 -7.08 21.71
CA VAL A 130 -3.84 -6.24 20.66
C VAL A 130 -2.33 -6.50 20.56
N PHE A 131 -1.63 -6.65 21.70
CA PHE A 131 -0.21 -6.99 21.74
C PHE A 131 0.07 -8.38 21.15
N ARG A 132 -0.73 -9.40 21.51
CA ARG A 132 -0.62 -10.75 20.94
C ARG A 132 -0.88 -10.80 19.43
N LYS A 133 -1.71 -9.91 18.89
CA LYS A 133 -2.01 -9.79 17.45
C LYS A 133 -0.90 -9.10 16.64
N ASN A 134 0.14 -8.54 17.26
CA ASN A 134 1.22 -7.87 16.54
C ASN A 134 2.01 -8.81 15.61
N LYS A 135 2.34 -8.32 14.41
CA LYS A 135 3.14 -9.06 13.42
C LYS A 135 4.63 -8.96 13.76
N ARG A 136 5.24 -10.08 14.19
CA ARG A 136 6.61 -10.15 14.74
C ARG A 136 7.70 -9.48 13.88
N ARG A 137 7.63 -9.61 12.55
CA ARG A 137 8.67 -9.15 11.61
C ARG A 137 8.53 -7.68 11.19
N LYS A 138 7.64 -6.89 11.81
CA LYS A 138 7.52 -5.46 11.51
C LYS A 138 8.62 -4.65 12.18
N ALA A 139 9.01 -3.53 11.56
CA ALA A 139 10.02 -2.64 12.09
C ALA A 139 9.55 -1.91 13.37
N PRO A 140 10.45 -1.68 14.35
CA PRO A 140 10.15 -0.87 15.53
C PRO A 140 10.04 0.63 15.21
N GLY A 141 9.52 1.39 16.17
CA GLY A 141 9.57 2.85 16.15
C GLY A 141 10.89 3.39 16.72
N PRO A 142 10.97 4.71 16.99
CA PRO A 142 12.16 5.35 17.55
C PRO A 142 12.49 4.94 18.99
N ASP A 143 11.54 4.33 19.68
CA ASP A 143 11.67 3.78 21.03
C ASP A 143 12.43 2.42 21.06
N GLY A 144 12.70 1.82 19.90
CA GLY A 144 13.39 0.54 19.80
C GLY A 144 12.53 -0.68 20.22
N VAL A 145 11.30 -0.45 20.70
CA VAL A 145 10.41 -1.52 21.14
C VAL A 145 9.87 -2.28 19.93
N THR A 146 10.25 -3.55 19.81
CA THR A 146 9.85 -4.37 18.67
C THR A 146 8.44 -4.95 18.84
N PRO A 147 7.71 -5.21 17.75
CA PRO A 147 6.45 -5.94 17.80
C PRO A 147 6.59 -7.35 18.38
N ALA A 148 7.76 -7.98 18.21
CA ALA A 148 8.06 -9.28 18.81
C ALA A 148 8.15 -9.19 20.34
N CYS A 149 8.81 -8.14 20.87
CA CYS A 149 8.89 -7.87 22.30
C CYS A 149 7.50 -7.72 22.93
N LEU A 150 6.66 -6.81 22.40
CA LEU A 150 5.30 -6.62 22.92
C LEU A 150 4.45 -7.89 22.83
N LYS A 151 4.63 -8.70 21.78
CA LYS A 151 3.89 -9.95 21.62
C LYS A 151 4.32 -11.03 22.61
N THR A 152 5.61 -11.17 22.86
CA THR A 152 6.15 -12.17 23.79
C THR A 152 5.85 -11.79 25.24
N CYS A 153 5.98 -10.51 25.57
CA CYS A 153 5.77 -9.99 26.93
C CYS A 153 4.36 -9.43 27.13
N ALA A 154 3.38 -9.87 26.33
CA ALA A 154 2.05 -9.27 26.31
C ALA A 154 1.36 -9.35 27.67
N ASP A 155 1.56 -10.45 28.40
CA ASP A 155 0.90 -10.70 29.68
C ASP A 155 1.45 -9.81 30.80
N GLN A 156 2.77 -9.56 30.77
CA GLN A 156 3.47 -8.71 31.73
C GLN A 156 3.29 -7.22 31.43
N LEU A 157 3.20 -6.85 30.15
CA LEU A 157 3.12 -5.46 29.73
C LEU A 157 1.68 -4.92 29.68
N ALA A 158 0.67 -5.78 29.50
CA ALA A 158 -0.71 -5.33 29.40
C ALA A 158 -1.21 -4.53 30.61
N PRO A 159 -0.96 -4.94 31.88
CA PRO A 159 -1.36 -4.16 33.06
C PRO A 159 -0.70 -2.78 33.14
N ILE A 160 0.52 -2.65 32.63
CA ILE A 160 1.27 -1.39 32.65
C ILE A 160 0.74 -0.45 31.56
N PHE A 161 0.58 -0.97 30.34
CA PHE A 161 0.14 -0.15 29.21
C PHE A 161 -1.35 0.21 29.30
N SER A 162 -2.21 -0.60 29.92
CA SER A 162 -3.60 -0.20 30.20
C SER A 162 -3.65 1.04 31.10
N GLN A 163 -2.86 1.08 32.18
CA GLN A 163 -2.75 2.25 33.05
C GLN A 163 -2.23 3.48 32.30
N ILE A 164 -1.18 3.33 31.48
CA ILE A 164 -0.64 4.43 30.67
C ILE A 164 -1.69 4.95 29.68
N PHE A 165 -2.41 4.05 29.00
CA PHE A 165 -3.42 4.42 28.02
C PHE A 165 -4.61 5.13 28.66
N ASN A 166 -5.15 4.59 29.75
CA ASN A 166 -6.23 5.22 30.50
C ASN A 166 -5.79 6.58 31.05
N ARG A 167 -4.58 6.69 31.60
CA ARG A 167 -4.06 7.97 32.08
C ARG A 167 -3.88 9.00 30.98
N SER A 168 -3.48 8.56 29.78
CA SER A 168 -3.39 9.41 28.59
C SER A 168 -4.78 9.92 28.16
N LEU A 169 -5.81 9.07 28.21
CA LEU A 169 -7.19 9.47 27.91
C LEU A 169 -7.74 10.43 28.97
N GLU A 170 -7.53 10.15 30.25
CA GLU A 170 -7.93 11.02 31.37
C GLU A 170 -7.33 12.43 31.26
N LEU A 171 -6.04 12.51 30.94
CA LEU A 171 -5.33 13.78 30.80
C LEU A 171 -5.55 14.44 29.44
N CYS A 172 -6.24 13.77 28.51
CA CYS A 172 -6.37 14.20 27.11
C CYS A 172 -5.00 14.49 26.45
N GLU A 173 -3.94 13.78 26.86
CA GLU A 173 -2.56 14.03 26.43
C GLU A 173 -1.86 12.75 26.00
N VAL A 174 -1.22 12.76 24.82
CA VAL A 174 -0.40 11.64 24.34
C VAL A 174 1.04 11.79 24.83
N PRO A 175 1.61 10.76 25.50
CA PRO A 175 3.00 10.80 25.95
C PRO A 175 3.98 11.15 24.82
N SER A 176 4.84 12.13 25.06
CA SER A 176 5.78 12.66 24.06
C SER A 176 6.66 11.58 23.41
N CYS A 177 7.07 10.56 24.17
CA CYS A 177 7.83 9.43 23.66
C CYS A 177 7.08 8.61 22.60
N LEU A 178 5.75 8.55 22.68
CA LEU A 178 4.86 7.85 21.73
C LEU A 178 4.54 8.70 20.48
N LYS A 179 4.79 10.02 20.55
CA LYS A 179 4.63 10.97 19.42
C LYS A 179 5.82 11.00 18.46
N ARG A 180 6.95 10.37 18.82
CA ARG A 180 8.16 10.34 18.00
C ARG A 180 8.00 9.44 16.77
N SER A 181 8.61 9.85 15.66
CA SER A 181 8.64 9.03 14.43
C SER A 181 10.00 9.06 13.71
N THR A 182 10.33 7.96 13.04
CA THR A 182 11.41 7.89 12.07
C THR A 182 10.81 7.77 10.68
N ILE A 183 11.03 8.78 9.84
CA ILE A 183 10.58 8.81 8.46
C ILE A 183 11.56 8.03 7.59
N ILE A 184 11.04 7.04 6.86
CA ILE A 184 11.76 6.24 5.88
C ILE A 184 11.29 6.68 4.48
N PRO A 185 12.10 7.46 3.74
CA PRO A 185 11.77 7.90 2.40
C PRO A 185 11.68 6.71 1.44
N VAL A 186 10.55 6.54 0.77
CA VAL A 186 10.35 5.49 -0.24
C VAL A 186 10.13 6.11 -1.62
N PRO A 187 10.98 5.81 -2.62
CA PRO A 187 10.79 6.32 -3.98
C PRO A 187 9.43 5.92 -4.58
N LYS A 188 8.70 6.90 -5.11
CA LYS A 188 7.44 6.71 -5.86
C LYS A 188 7.68 6.17 -7.27
N LYS A 189 8.85 6.46 -7.85
CA LYS A 189 9.23 6.17 -9.24
C LYS A 189 10.68 5.68 -9.30
N THR A 190 11.05 5.01 -10.39
CA THR A 190 12.42 4.50 -10.62
C THR A 190 13.42 5.63 -10.86
N LYS A 191 13.06 6.62 -11.68
CA LYS A 191 13.84 7.84 -11.89
C LYS A 191 13.32 8.91 -10.94
N ILE A 192 14.21 9.45 -10.12
CA ILE A 192 13.91 10.46 -9.11
C ILE A 192 14.33 11.81 -9.67
N THR A 193 13.39 12.73 -9.83
CA THR A 193 13.64 14.08 -10.38
C THR A 193 13.48 15.20 -9.35
N GLY A 194 13.05 14.88 -8.12
CA GLY A 194 12.88 15.86 -7.05
C GLY A 194 12.40 15.23 -5.74
N LEU A 195 12.41 16.00 -4.67
CA LEU A 195 12.09 15.53 -3.30
C LEU A 195 10.65 15.01 -3.16
N SER A 196 9.70 15.57 -3.91
CA SER A 196 8.29 15.13 -3.96
C SER A 196 8.08 13.68 -4.43
N ASN A 197 9.11 13.10 -5.06
CA ASN A 197 9.12 11.71 -5.52
C ASN A 197 9.38 10.71 -4.38
N TYR A 198 9.69 11.17 -3.16
CA TYR A 198 9.82 10.30 -1.99
C TYR A 198 8.56 10.36 -1.11
N ARG A 199 8.00 9.18 -0.76
CA ARG A 199 6.93 9.05 0.24
C ARG A 199 7.54 9.06 1.66
N PRO A 200 7.05 9.91 2.58
CA PRO A 200 7.53 9.93 3.97
C PRO A 200 6.88 8.82 4.82
N VAL A 201 7.31 7.56 4.70
CA VAL A 201 6.71 6.47 5.51
C VAL A 201 7.15 6.60 6.98
N ALA A 202 6.21 6.83 7.90
CA ALA A 202 6.52 7.04 9.31
C ALA A 202 6.55 5.72 10.11
N LEU A 203 7.72 5.41 10.67
CA LEU A 203 7.85 4.41 11.72
C LEU A 203 7.54 5.06 13.08
N THR A 204 6.32 4.85 13.57
CA THR A 204 5.89 5.26 14.93
C THR A 204 5.97 4.10 15.92
N SER A 205 5.97 4.43 17.23
CA SER A 205 5.95 3.46 18.33
C SER A 205 4.91 2.36 18.13
N VAL A 206 5.30 1.12 18.39
CA VAL A 206 4.39 -0.03 18.30
C VAL A 206 3.32 0.04 19.38
N ALA A 207 3.68 0.53 20.58
CA ALA A 207 2.73 0.77 21.66
C ALA A 207 1.68 1.82 21.23
N MET A 208 2.09 2.93 20.62
CA MET A 208 1.15 3.93 20.10
C MET A 208 0.23 3.37 19.00
N LYS A 209 0.75 2.51 18.12
CA LYS A 209 -0.06 1.81 17.11
C LYS A 209 -1.05 0.82 17.73
N SER A 210 -0.73 0.27 18.89
CA SER A 210 -1.61 -0.62 19.65
C SER A 210 -2.69 0.17 20.41
N PHE A 211 -2.34 1.28 21.05
CA PHE A 211 -3.29 2.17 21.74
C PHE A 211 -4.43 2.63 20.80
N LYS A 212 -4.10 2.91 19.54
CA LYS A 212 -5.10 3.31 18.54
C LYS A 212 -6.07 2.21 18.09
N LYS A 213 -5.83 0.96 18.50
CA LYS A 213 -6.64 -0.21 18.16
C LYS A 213 -7.38 -0.78 19.37
N THR A 214 -7.03 -0.34 20.57
CA THR A 214 -7.82 -0.59 21.78
C THR A 214 -9.03 0.34 21.76
N GLY A 215 -10.15 -0.06 22.38
CA GLY A 215 -11.41 0.68 22.27
C GLY A 215 -12.09 0.63 20.89
N SER A 216 -11.63 -0.21 19.94
CA SER A 216 -12.32 -0.43 18.66
C SER A 216 -13.40 -1.51 18.71
N GLY A 217 -13.60 -2.14 19.88
CA GLY A 217 -14.57 -3.22 20.12
C GLY A 217 -15.64 -2.86 21.14
N LEU A 218 -16.01 -1.57 21.22
CA LEU A 218 -16.94 -1.06 22.22
C LEU A 218 -18.36 -1.56 21.94
N SER A 219 -19.05 -2.02 22.98
CA SER A 219 -20.46 -2.42 22.95
C SER A 219 -21.38 -1.21 22.75
N GLU A 220 -22.61 -1.46 22.27
CA GLU A 220 -23.63 -0.44 21.96
C GLU A 220 -23.94 0.52 23.14
N GLU A 221 -23.78 0.10 24.39
CA GLU A 221 -23.99 0.96 25.57
C GLU A 221 -22.92 2.05 25.75
N HIS A 222 -21.68 1.81 25.32
CA HIS A 222 -20.58 2.78 25.47
C HIS A 222 -20.61 3.89 24.41
N HIS A 223 -21.31 3.66 23.29
CA HIS A 223 -21.49 4.68 22.26
C HIS A 223 -22.21 5.91 22.84
N CYS A 224 -23.22 5.72 23.70
CA CYS A 224 -24.07 6.80 24.21
C CYS A 224 -23.29 7.91 24.95
N ASN A 225 -22.23 7.56 25.68
CA ASN A 225 -21.42 8.52 26.45
C ASN A 225 -20.37 9.25 25.60
N ILE A 226 -19.89 8.65 24.50
CA ILE A 226 -18.98 9.31 23.54
C ILE A 226 -19.70 10.46 22.82
N TRP A 227 -21.01 10.30 22.56
CA TRP A 227 -21.85 11.31 21.93
C TRP A 227 -22.32 12.42 22.88
N THR A 228 -21.89 12.42 24.15
CA THR A 228 -22.05 13.59 25.02
C THR A 228 -21.09 14.70 24.58
N ASP A 229 -21.48 15.96 24.72
CA ASP A 229 -20.64 17.10 24.39
C ASP A 229 -19.25 17.02 25.07
N GLN A 230 -19.22 16.55 26.33
CA GLN A 230 -18.00 16.39 27.11
C GLN A 230 -17.10 15.24 26.62
N GLY A 231 -17.69 14.12 26.19
CA GLY A 231 -16.95 12.99 25.62
C GLY A 231 -16.27 13.38 24.30
N LEU A 232 -16.98 14.11 23.44
CA LEU A 232 -16.47 14.62 22.17
C LEU A 232 -15.30 15.60 22.39
N ILE A 233 -15.45 16.55 23.32
CA ILE A 233 -14.40 17.53 23.65
C ILE A 233 -13.11 16.83 24.09
N SER A 234 -13.22 15.84 24.98
CA SER A 234 -12.06 15.12 25.53
C SER A 234 -11.31 14.35 24.43
N ILE A 235 -12.03 13.69 23.52
CA ILE A 235 -11.44 13.00 22.36
C ILE A 235 -10.77 14.00 21.42
N CYS A 236 -11.40 15.14 21.14
CA CYS A 236 -10.84 16.20 20.31
C CYS A 236 -9.55 16.78 20.90
N GLN A 237 -9.49 16.97 22.22
CA GLN A 237 -8.27 17.41 22.92
C GLN A 237 -7.16 16.36 22.82
N TRP A 238 -7.49 15.08 23.03
CA TRP A 238 -6.53 13.99 22.87
C TRP A 238 -6.01 13.86 21.43
N ILE A 239 -6.88 14.00 20.43
CA ILE A 239 -6.49 14.01 19.00
C ILE A 239 -5.62 15.23 18.70
N THR A 240 -5.94 16.40 19.25
CA THR A 240 -5.09 17.60 19.13
C THR A 240 -3.70 17.33 19.70
N SER A 241 -3.61 16.81 20.93
CA SER A 241 -2.33 16.41 21.55
C SER A 241 -1.56 15.38 20.72
N PHE A 242 -2.28 14.44 20.08
CA PHE A 242 -1.69 13.46 19.18
C PHE A 242 -1.08 14.10 17.92
N LEU A 243 -1.71 15.14 17.36
CA LEU A 243 -1.30 15.78 16.10
C LEU A 243 -0.21 16.84 16.31
N THR A 244 -0.12 17.44 17.49
CA THR A 244 0.84 18.51 17.83
C THR A 244 2.10 18.02 18.54
N ASP A 245 3.15 18.84 18.46
CA ASP A 245 4.47 18.66 19.05
C ASP A 245 5.09 17.29 18.77
N ARG A 246 4.85 16.77 17.56
CA ARG A 246 5.40 15.49 17.13
C ARG A 246 6.84 15.69 16.70
N GLN A 247 7.74 14.87 17.23
CA GLN A 247 9.14 14.86 16.80
C GLN A 247 9.33 13.87 15.65
N GLN A 248 9.96 14.31 14.56
CA GLN A 248 10.33 13.43 13.46
C GLN A 248 11.77 13.65 13.00
N LEU A 249 12.37 12.60 12.46
CA LEU A 249 13.64 12.65 11.73
C LEU A 249 13.56 11.78 10.49
N VAL A 250 14.39 12.03 9.49
CA VAL A 250 14.53 11.22 8.29
C VAL A 250 15.73 10.28 8.42
N ARG A 251 15.56 9.01 8.04
CA ARG A 251 16.64 8.02 7.98
C ARG A 251 16.81 7.47 6.56
N LEU A 252 18.01 7.59 6.02
CA LEU A 252 18.44 7.07 4.72
C LEU A 252 19.64 6.13 4.90
N GLY A 253 19.39 4.82 4.90
CA GLY A 253 20.44 3.84 5.17
C GLY A 253 21.03 4.03 6.57
N LYS A 254 22.30 4.42 6.65
CA LYS A 254 23.00 4.74 7.91
C LYS A 254 22.92 6.23 8.29
N SER A 255 22.56 7.09 7.35
CA SER A 255 22.50 8.55 7.54
C SER A 255 21.17 8.95 8.16
N MET A 256 21.20 9.90 9.10
CA MET A 256 20.02 10.43 9.78
C MET A 256 20.05 11.96 9.78
N SER A 257 18.89 12.60 9.64
CA SER A 257 18.76 14.05 9.82
C SER A 257 18.69 14.42 11.31
N SER A 258 18.80 15.72 11.57
CA SER A 258 18.32 16.34 12.80
C SER A 258 16.84 16.01 13.08
N SER A 259 16.44 16.08 14.35
CA SER A 259 15.03 15.97 14.77
C SER A 259 14.35 17.31 14.55
N ARG A 260 13.12 17.29 14.03
CA ARG A 260 12.26 18.46 13.84
C ARG A 260 10.90 18.23 14.48
N THR A 261 10.36 19.29 15.07
CA THR A 261 8.97 19.32 15.54
C THR A 261 8.04 19.56 14.35
N THR A 262 6.95 18.82 14.27
CA THR A 262 5.88 19.03 13.29
C THR A 262 4.53 19.10 13.98
N ASN A 263 3.75 20.11 13.59
CA ASN A 263 2.40 20.41 14.06
C ASN A 263 1.37 20.27 12.96
N THR A 264 1.80 19.99 11.73
CA THR A 264 0.95 19.88 10.55
C THR A 264 0.85 18.46 10.03
N GLY A 265 -0.34 18.13 9.53
CA GLY A 265 -0.66 16.82 8.97
C GLY A 265 -0.72 15.69 9.99
N ALA A 266 -1.05 14.49 9.50
CA ALA A 266 -1.07 13.26 10.30
C ALA A 266 0.04 12.30 9.82
N PRO A 267 0.68 11.51 10.70
CA PRO A 267 1.77 10.61 10.30
C PRO A 267 1.35 9.60 9.22
N GLN A 268 2.12 9.47 8.14
CA GLN A 268 1.81 8.50 7.08
C GLN A 268 2.02 7.06 7.55
N GLY A 269 0.99 6.22 7.41
CA GLY A 269 1.00 4.83 7.89
C GLY A 269 0.47 4.66 9.33
N CYS A 270 -0.03 5.74 9.94
CA CYS A 270 -0.84 5.68 11.14
C CYS A 270 -2.29 5.30 10.78
N VAL A 271 -2.95 4.51 11.66
CA VAL A 271 -4.28 3.94 11.44
C VAL A 271 -5.39 5.00 11.50
N LEU A 272 -5.22 6.06 12.31
CA LEU A 272 -6.18 7.17 12.38
C LEU A 272 -6.07 8.15 11.21
N SER A 273 -4.91 8.24 10.54
CA SER A 273 -4.67 9.29 9.55
C SER A 273 -5.68 9.27 8.39
N PRO A 274 -6.10 8.11 7.83
CA PRO A 274 -7.15 8.07 6.82
C PRO A 274 -8.50 8.58 7.32
N LEU A 275 -8.91 8.20 8.54
CA LEU A 275 -10.16 8.67 9.14
C LEU A 275 -10.14 10.19 9.34
N LEU A 276 -9.07 10.71 9.94
CA LEU A 276 -8.90 12.15 10.18
C LEU A 276 -8.90 12.93 8.86
N PHE A 277 -8.29 12.39 7.80
CA PHE A 277 -8.32 13.01 6.48
C PHE A 277 -9.72 12.97 5.84
N SER A 278 -10.45 11.87 5.98
CA SER A 278 -11.85 11.78 5.54
C SER A 278 -12.73 12.81 6.25
N LEU A 279 -12.57 12.97 7.57
CA LEU A 279 -13.27 13.99 8.35
C LEU A 279 -12.89 15.41 7.93
N TYR A 280 -11.59 15.67 7.78
CA TYR A 280 -11.05 16.98 7.39
C TYR A 280 -11.57 17.47 6.04
N THR A 281 -11.88 16.55 5.12
CA THR A 281 -12.38 16.89 3.78
C THR A 281 -13.88 16.67 3.63
N ASN A 282 -14.60 16.29 4.70
CA ASN A 282 -15.97 15.79 4.59
C ASN A 282 -16.97 16.85 4.08
N ASP A 283 -16.69 18.12 4.39
CA ASP A 283 -17.41 19.31 3.93
C ASP A 283 -17.11 19.71 2.47
N CYS A 284 -16.07 19.13 1.86
CA CYS A 284 -15.79 19.27 0.44
C CYS A 284 -16.77 18.42 -0.37
N THR A 285 -17.95 19.00 -0.64
CA THR A 285 -19.05 18.40 -1.41
C THR A 285 -19.49 19.33 -2.53
N SER A 286 -20.07 18.78 -3.62
CA SER A 286 -20.73 19.57 -4.65
C SER A 286 -21.94 20.30 -4.06
N LYS A 287 -22.15 21.55 -4.45
CA LYS A 287 -23.35 22.34 -4.10
C LYS A 287 -24.46 22.13 -5.13
N ASP A 288 -24.11 21.87 -6.38
CA ASP A 288 -25.06 21.58 -7.44
C ASP A 288 -25.41 20.07 -7.52
N PRO A 289 -26.70 19.69 -7.49
CA PRO A 289 -27.14 18.28 -7.61
C PRO A 289 -26.78 17.60 -8.94
N SER A 290 -26.62 18.37 -10.02
CA SER A 290 -26.25 17.87 -11.35
C SER A 290 -24.76 17.53 -11.47
N VAL A 291 -23.95 18.00 -10.52
CA VAL A 291 -22.51 17.79 -10.46
C VAL A 291 -22.20 16.83 -9.31
N LYS A 292 -21.48 15.76 -9.62
CA LYS A 292 -21.05 14.76 -8.63
C LYS A 292 -19.59 14.95 -8.28
N LEU A 293 -19.32 15.18 -7.00
CA LEU A 293 -17.97 15.18 -6.46
C LEU A 293 -17.67 13.82 -5.85
N LEU A 294 -16.75 13.08 -6.48
CA LEU A 294 -16.27 11.78 -6.01
C LEU A 294 -14.91 11.95 -5.34
N LYS A 295 -14.76 11.37 -4.15
CA LYS A 295 -13.49 11.38 -3.40
C LYS A 295 -12.99 9.97 -3.17
N PHE A 296 -11.71 9.75 -3.40
CA PHE A 296 -11.00 8.55 -2.99
C PHE A 296 -9.66 8.94 -2.38
N ALA A 297 -9.59 8.97 -1.04
CA ALA A 297 -8.48 9.59 -0.32
C ALA A 297 -8.22 11.02 -0.84
N ASP A 298 -6.99 11.35 -1.24
CA ASP A 298 -6.59 12.65 -1.80
C ASP A 298 -7.03 12.88 -3.25
N ASP A 299 -7.46 11.84 -3.97
CA ASP A 299 -8.00 11.98 -5.32
C ASP A 299 -9.46 12.48 -5.28
N THR A 300 -9.68 13.72 -5.71
CA THR A 300 -11.02 14.31 -5.90
C THR A 300 -11.33 14.40 -7.39
N THR A 301 -12.53 13.97 -7.80
CA THR A 301 -12.99 13.99 -9.19
C THR A 301 -14.38 14.56 -9.28
N LEU A 302 -14.52 15.60 -10.10
CA LEU A 302 -15.79 16.24 -10.38
C LEU A 302 -16.36 15.67 -11.69
N ILE A 303 -17.63 15.26 -11.67
CA ILE A 303 -18.35 14.71 -12.82
C ILE A 303 -19.62 15.54 -13.02
N GLY A 304 -19.69 16.31 -14.10
CA GLY A 304 -20.91 16.98 -14.54
C GLY A 304 -21.41 16.37 -15.84
N LEU A 305 -22.73 16.22 -15.98
CA LEU A 305 -23.35 15.90 -17.26
C LEU A 305 -23.58 17.20 -18.04
N ILE A 306 -23.04 17.30 -19.24
CA ILE A 306 -23.28 18.44 -20.15
C ILE A 306 -24.44 18.04 -21.07
N GLN A 307 -25.56 18.76 -20.99
CA GLN A 307 -26.73 18.58 -21.86
C GLN A 307 -26.97 19.85 -22.65
N ASP A 308 -27.26 19.72 -23.95
CA ASP A 308 -27.62 20.85 -24.83
C ASP A 308 -26.60 22.00 -24.85
N GLY A 309 -25.34 21.72 -24.55
CA GLY A 309 -24.27 22.72 -24.45
C GLY A 309 -24.20 23.45 -23.10
N GLU A 310 -25.11 23.17 -22.17
CA GLU A 310 -25.10 23.73 -20.83
C GLU A 310 -24.08 23.01 -19.94
N GLU A 311 -22.99 23.72 -19.64
CA GLU A 311 -21.93 23.28 -18.73
C GLU A 311 -21.67 24.27 -17.58
N SER A 312 -22.57 25.25 -17.40
CA SER A 312 -22.45 26.36 -16.45
C SER A 312 -22.28 25.88 -15.01
N ALA A 313 -23.12 24.94 -14.55
CA ALA A 313 -23.03 24.32 -13.23
C ALA A 313 -21.68 23.62 -13.00
N TYR A 314 -21.25 22.79 -13.97
CA TYR A 314 -19.96 22.12 -13.92
C TYR A 314 -18.79 23.11 -13.86
N ARG A 315 -18.79 24.15 -14.72
CA ARG A 315 -17.73 25.17 -14.74
C ARG A 315 -17.68 25.99 -13.46
N GLN A 316 -18.82 26.26 -12.83
CA GLN A 316 -18.88 26.99 -11.57
C GLN A 316 -18.25 26.17 -10.44
N GLU A 317 -18.62 24.91 -10.30
CA GLU A 317 -18.03 23.98 -9.32
C GLU A 317 -16.53 23.77 -9.54
N VAL A 318 -16.09 23.67 -10.81
CA VAL A 318 -14.66 23.63 -11.15
C VAL A 318 -13.92 24.87 -10.67
N LYS A 319 -14.49 26.07 -10.87
CA LYS A 319 -13.88 27.32 -10.40
C LYS A 319 -13.78 27.37 -8.88
N GLU A 320 -14.84 27.00 -8.18
CA GLU A 320 -14.86 26.99 -6.71
C GLU A 320 -13.81 26.03 -6.13
N LEU A 321 -13.66 24.84 -6.73
CA LEU A 321 -12.60 23.90 -6.35
C LEU A 321 -11.21 24.38 -6.73
N ALA A 322 -11.03 24.97 -7.92
CA ALA A 322 -9.73 25.44 -8.39
C ALA A 322 -9.17 26.58 -7.52
N VAL A 323 -10.03 27.49 -7.06
CA VAL A 323 -9.67 28.54 -6.09
C VAL A 323 -9.20 27.93 -4.76
N CYS A 324 -9.75 26.78 -4.37
CA CYS A 324 -9.33 26.05 -3.17
C CYS A 324 -7.95 25.35 -3.33
N ILE A 325 -7.50 25.05 -4.56
CA ILE A 325 -6.29 24.24 -4.87
C ILE A 325 -5.11 25.13 -5.37
N MET A 326 -4.98 26.35 -4.84
CA MET A 326 -3.84 27.25 -5.14
C MET A 326 -3.67 27.54 -6.66
N ASP A 327 -4.73 28.03 -7.31
CA ASP A 327 -4.73 28.56 -8.69
C ASP A 327 -4.19 27.60 -9.77
N SER A 328 -4.51 26.30 -9.65
CA SER A 328 -4.21 25.33 -10.71
C SER A 328 -5.22 25.42 -11.85
N THR A 329 -4.74 25.57 -13.10
CA THR A 329 -5.60 25.55 -14.29
C THR A 329 -6.06 24.14 -14.62
N VAL A 330 -7.36 23.96 -14.90
CA VAL A 330 -7.92 22.66 -15.32
C VAL A 330 -7.65 22.45 -16.80
N ALA A 331 -6.76 21.52 -17.12
CA ALA A 331 -6.44 21.17 -18.50
C ALA A 331 -7.46 20.17 -19.07
N THR A 332 -7.94 20.44 -20.28
CA THR A 332 -8.65 19.44 -21.08
C THR A 332 -7.64 18.42 -21.61
N VAL A 333 -7.91 17.12 -21.38
CA VAL A 333 -7.03 16.03 -21.80
C VAL A 333 -7.82 14.99 -22.60
N GLU A 334 -7.20 14.45 -23.65
CA GLU A 334 -7.83 13.39 -24.46
C GLU A 334 -8.00 12.08 -23.69
N THR A 335 -7.07 11.81 -22.76
CA THR A 335 -7.11 10.63 -21.89
C THR A 335 -6.68 10.98 -20.48
N PHE A 336 -7.36 10.39 -19.51
CA PHE A 336 -7.10 10.59 -18.08
C PHE A 336 -7.06 9.25 -17.36
N LYS A 337 -6.11 9.08 -16.43
CA LYS A 337 -6.01 7.85 -15.64
C LYS A 337 -6.69 8.04 -14.29
N PHE A 338 -7.87 7.46 -14.14
CA PHE A 338 -8.67 7.50 -12.92
C PHE A 338 -8.67 6.15 -12.20
N LEU A 339 -8.21 6.11 -10.95
CA LEU A 339 -8.15 4.91 -10.08
C LEU A 339 -7.58 3.63 -10.74
N GLY A 340 -6.66 3.80 -11.71
CA GLY A 340 -6.05 2.69 -12.44
C GLY A 340 -6.62 2.42 -13.83
N SER A 341 -7.82 2.92 -14.12
CA SER A 341 -8.47 2.88 -15.44
C SER A 341 -8.08 4.08 -16.28
N VAL A 342 -8.04 3.93 -17.60
CA VAL A 342 -7.79 5.05 -18.53
C VAL A 342 -9.10 5.39 -19.21
N ILE A 343 -9.60 6.59 -18.97
CA ILE A 343 -10.81 7.12 -19.57
C ILE A 343 -10.37 8.02 -20.73
N SER A 344 -10.98 7.86 -21.90
CA SER A 344 -10.78 8.77 -23.03
C SER A 344 -11.95 9.74 -23.18
N GLN A 345 -11.72 10.87 -23.83
CA GLN A 345 -12.75 11.88 -24.12
C GLN A 345 -13.93 11.33 -24.93
N ASP A 346 -13.69 10.32 -25.77
CA ASP A 346 -14.71 9.65 -26.58
C ASP A 346 -15.34 8.44 -25.87
N LEU A 347 -15.03 8.23 -24.59
CA LEU A 347 -15.47 7.12 -23.74
C LEU A 347 -15.18 5.72 -24.32
N LYS A 348 -14.27 5.62 -25.28
CA LYS A 348 -13.80 4.35 -25.83
C LYS A 348 -12.68 3.76 -24.97
N TRP A 349 -12.78 2.47 -24.69
CA TRP A 349 -11.82 1.80 -23.82
C TRP A 349 -10.56 1.28 -24.53
N VAL A 350 -10.33 1.63 -25.80
CA VAL A 350 -9.22 1.10 -26.62
C VAL A 350 -7.86 1.37 -25.96
N THR A 351 -7.62 2.61 -25.52
CA THR A 351 -6.35 2.99 -24.86
C THR A 351 -6.14 2.22 -23.57
N HIS A 352 -7.21 2.06 -22.77
CA HIS A 352 -7.16 1.28 -21.54
C HIS A 352 -6.87 -0.20 -21.81
N ILE A 353 -7.62 -0.81 -22.72
CA ILE A 353 -7.50 -2.21 -23.11
C ILE A 353 -6.11 -2.49 -23.69
N ASN A 354 -5.56 -1.61 -24.51
CA ASN A 354 -4.19 -1.71 -25.01
C ASN A 354 -3.17 -1.79 -23.85
N SER A 355 -3.37 -0.99 -22.79
CA SER A 355 -2.53 -1.03 -21.60
C SER A 355 -2.66 -2.34 -20.81
N ILE A 356 -3.87 -2.90 -20.70
CA ILE A 356 -4.16 -4.18 -20.06
C ILE A 356 -3.51 -5.32 -20.86
N VAL A 357 -3.75 -5.37 -22.17
CA VAL A 357 -3.19 -6.37 -23.09
C VAL A 357 -1.67 -6.38 -22.98
N LYS A 358 -1.02 -5.21 -23.05
CA LYS A 358 0.44 -5.10 -22.92
C LYS A 358 0.94 -5.68 -21.59
N LYS A 359 0.31 -5.34 -20.47
CA LYS A 359 0.68 -5.86 -19.13
C LYS A 359 0.45 -7.37 -19.03
N ALA A 360 -0.66 -7.88 -19.53
CA ALA A 360 -1.00 -9.30 -19.48
C ALA A 360 -0.07 -10.13 -20.37
N GLN A 361 0.29 -9.63 -21.57
CA GLN A 361 1.28 -10.25 -22.46
C GLN A 361 2.67 -10.33 -21.82
N GLN A 362 3.12 -9.25 -21.16
CA GLN A 362 4.37 -9.28 -20.40
C GLN A 362 4.36 -10.37 -19.32
N ARG A 363 3.20 -10.63 -18.71
CA ARG A 363 3.05 -11.65 -17.67
C ARG A 363 2.93 -13.08 -18.21
N LEU A 364 2.40 -13.26 -19.44
CA LEU A 364 2.40 -14.55 -20.13
C LEU A 364 3.81 -15.12 -20.33
N TYR A 365 4.82 -14.26 -20.52
CA TYR A 365 6.21 -14.70 -20.59
C TYR A 365 6.61 -15.53 -19.36
N PHE A 366 6.24 -15.07 -18.15
CA PHE A 366 6.55 -15.80 -16.92
C PHE A 366 5.79 -17.12 -16.83
N LEU A 367 4.53 -17.16 -17.24
CA LEU A 367 3.76 -18.40 -17.31
C LEU A 367 4.43 -19.42 -18.25
N HIS A 368 4.94 -18.96 -19.39
CA HIS A 368 5.70 -19.81 -20.31
C HIS A 368 7.02 -20.30 -19.70
N GLN A 369 7.76 -19.46 -18.98
CA GLN A 369 8.97 -19.89 -18.27
C GLN A 369 8.65 -20.93 -17.19
N LEU A 370 7.55 -20.75 -16.46
CA LEU A 370 7.10 -21.68 -15.43
C LEU A 370 6.80 -23.07 -16.00
N ARG A 371 6.15 -23.14 -17.17
CA ARG A 371 5.84 -24.41 -17.82
C ARG A 371 7.10 -25.23 -18.13
N LYS A 372 8.24 -24.59 -18.43
CA LYS A 372 9.52 -25.29 -18.71
C LYS A 372 10.10 -26.06 -17.52
N PHE A 373 9.61 -25.80 -16.31
CA PHE A 373 10.00 -26.49 -15.08
C PHE A 373 9.10 -27.69 -14.76
N ASN A 374 8.13 -28.03 -15.63
CA ASN A 374 7.18 -29.14 -15.44
C ASN A 374 6.41 -29.04 -14.12
N LEU A 375 5.94 -27.84 -13.79
CA LEU A 375 5.11 -27.62 -12.61
C LEU A 375 3.72 -28.27 -12.78
N PRO A 376 3.09 -28.70 -11.68
CA PRO A 376 1.68 -29.11 -11.67
C PRO A 376 0.76 -28.06 -12.30
N GLN A 377 -0.26 -28.55 -13.01
CA GLN A 377 -1.25 -27.72 -13.71
C GLN A 377 -1.98 -26.76 -12.77
N GLU A 378 -2.29 -27.22 -11.56
CA GLU A 378 -2.96 -26.40 -10.54
C GLU A 378 -2.13 -25.18 -10.09
N LEU A 379 -0.81 -25.32 -9.97
CA LEU A 379 0.06 -24.18 -9.66
C LEU A 379 0.10 -23.16 -10.80
N LEU A 380 0.06 -23.64 -12.05
CA LEU A 380 0.03 -22.76 -13.22
C LEU A 380 -1.30 -22.01 -13.32
N LYS A 381 -2.42 -22.65 -12.96
CA LYS A 381 -3.73 -21.99 -12.83
C LYS A 381 -3.72 -20.93 -11.72
N GLN A 382 -3.20 -21.27 -10.54
CA GLN A 382 -3.06 -20.30 -9.43
C GLN A 382 -2.21 -19.09 -9.83
N PHE A 383 -1.08 -19.33 -10.52
CA PHE A 383 -0.26 -18.24 -11.06
C PHE A 383 -1.05 -17.39 -12.06
N TYR A 384 -1.78 -18.02 -12.99
CA TYR A 384 -2.62 -17.33 -13.95
C TYR A 384 -3.64 -16.43 -13.25
N SER A 385 -4.42 -16.96 -12.30
CA SER A 385 -5.44 -16.19 -11.59
C SER A 385 -4.86 -15.03 -10.79
N ALA A 386 -3.75 -15.27 -10.08
CA ALA A 386 -3.11 -14.24 -9.26
C ALA A 386 -2.43 -13.14 -10.09
N ILE A 387 -1.86 -13.46 -11.25
CA ILE A 387 -0.95 -12.55 -11.97
C ILE A 387 -1.52 -12.07 -13.29
N ILE A 388 -2.16 -12.92 -14.08
CA ILE A 388 -2.64 -12.54 -15.42
C ILE A 388 -4.11 -12.13 -15.34
N GLU A 389 -4.96 -12.99 -14.78
CA GLU A 389 -6.39 -12.74 -14.60
C GLU A 389 -6.62 -11.49 -13.76
N SER A 390 -5.86 -11.29 -12.67
CA SER A 390 -5.97 -10.07 -11.85
C SER A 390 -5.79 -8.76 -12.64
N VAL A 391 -4.96 -8.76 -13.69
CA VAL A 391 -4.82 -7.60 -14.61
C VAL A 391 -5.97 -7.51 -15.57
N LEU A 392 -6.40 -8.64 -16.14
CA LEU A 392 -7.51 -8.69 -17.08
C LEU A 392 -8.84 -8.30 -16.41
N CYS A 393 -8.99 -8.58 -15.12
CA CYS A 393 -10.20 -8.33 -14.34
C CYS A 393 -10.15 -7.02 -13.53
N THR A 394 -9.06 -6.25 -13.61
CA THR A 394 -8.98 -4.96 -12.90
C THR A 394 -10.07 -4.03 -13.42
N SER A 395 -11.01 -3.65 -12.54
CA SER A 395 -12.16 -2.79 -12.86
C SER A 395 -12.99 -3.26 -14.07
N ILE A 396 -13.07 -4.57 -14.32
CA ILE A 396 -13.69 -5.15 -15.52
C ILE A 396 -15.16 -4.75 -15.72
N THR A 397 -15.90 -4.55 -14.62
CA THR A 397 -17.30 -4.10 -14.62
C THR A 397 -17.48 -2.71 -15.23
N VAL A 398 -16.43 -1.88 -15.25
CA VAL A 398 -16.49 -0.50 -15.74
C VAL A 398 -16.35 -0.42 -17.26
N TRP A 399 -15.46 -1.23 -17.85
CA TRP A 399 -15.03 -1.04 -19.24
C TRP A 399 -15.37 -2.20 -20.17
N PHE A 400 -15.60 -3.41 -19.65
CA PHE A 400 -15.76 -4.59 -20.49
C PHE A 400 -17.08 -4.60 -21.25
N GLY A 401 -18.18 -4.16 -20.61
CA GLY A 401 -19.50 -4.06 -21.25
C GLY A 401 -19.52 -3.11 -22.46
N SER A 402 -18.63 -2.11 -22.48
CA SER A 402 -18.49 -1.14 -23.58
C SER A 402 -17.32 -1.45 -24.52
N ALA A 403 -16.65 -2.60 -24.35
CA ALA A 403 -15.54 -2.99 -25.20
C ALA A 403 -16.03 -3.47 -26.58
N THR A 404 -15.27 -3.17 -27.63
CA THR A 404 -15.63 -3.64 -28.97
C THR A 404 -15.49 -5.16 -29.10
N LYS A 405 -16.21 -5.78 -30.04
CA LYS A 405 -16.00 -7.20 -30.38
C LYS A 405 -14.55 -7.52 -30.76
N SER A 406 -13.83 -6.56 -31.35
CA SER A 406 -12.41 -6.71 -31.67
C SER A 406 -11.55 -6.76 -30.40
N ASP A 407 -11.80 -5.86 -29.45
CA ASP A 407 -11.08 -5.79 -28.19
C ASP A 407 -11.34 -7.01 -27.30
N ILE A 408 -12.59 -7.46 -27.21
CA ILE A 408 -12.95 -8.69 -26.49
C ILE A 408 -12.20 -9.89 -27.08
N ARG A 409 -12.13 -10.01 -28.42
CA ARG A 409 -11.34 -11.08 -29.08
C ARG A 409 -9.86 -11.00 -28.73
N ARG A 410 -9.26 -9.80 -28.72
CA ARG A 410 -7.85 -9.58 -28.36
C ARG A 410 -7.56 -9.99 -26.92
N LEU A 411 -8.44 -9.61 -25.99
CA LEU A 411 -8.31 -9.98 -24.58
C LEU A 411 -8.51 -11.49 -24.38
N GLN A 412 -9.51 -12.09 -25.02
CA GLN A 412 -9.77 -13.53 -24.94
C GLN A 412 -8.61 -14.35 -25.55
N ALA A 413 -7.90 -13.83 -26.55
CA ALA A 413 -6.72 -14.50 -27.12
C ALA A 413 -5.59 -14.68 -26.08
N ILE A 414 -5.48 -13.79 -25.08
CA ILE A 414 -4.54 -13.91 -23.96
C ILE A 414 -4.93 -15.10 -23.10
N VAL A 415 -6.22 -15.23 -22.76
CA VAL A 415 -6.76 -16.36 -21.98
C VAL A 415 -6.49 -17.67 -22.73
N ARG A 416 -6.84 -17.75 -24.02
CA ARG A 416 -6.57 -18.94 -24.86
C ARG A 416 -5.10 -19.31 -24.95
N THR A 417 -4.22 -18.31 -24.94
CA THR A 417 -2.78 -18.55 -24.92
C THR A 417 -2.35 -19.14 -23.58
N ALA A 418 -2.89 -18.65 -22.46
CA ALA A 418 -2.66 -19.24 -21.15
C ALA A 418 -3.20 -20.68 -21.07
N GLU A 419 -4.41 -20.95 -21.55
CA GLU A 419 -5.00 -22.30 -21.61
C GLU A 419 -4.06 -23.29 -22.32
N ARG A 420 -3.53 -22.90 -23.48
CA ARG A 420 -2.57 -23.72 -24.23
C ARG A 420 -1.26 -23.97 -23.48
N ILE A 421 -0.74 -22.97 -22.76
CA ILE A 421 0.50 -23.11 -21.99
C ILE A 421 0.28 -24.03 -20.78
N ILE A 422 -0.87 -23.90 -20.12
CA ILE A 422 -1.21 -24.65 -18.91
C ILE A 422 -1.62 -26.09 -19.25
N GLY A 423 -2.33 -26.28 -20.37
CA GLY A 423 -3.00 -27.53 -20.72
C GLY A 423 -4.33 -27.71 -19.96
N ALA A 424 -5.00 -26.61 -19.60
CA ALA A 424 -6.27 -26.59 -18.88
C ALA A 424 -7.26 -25.63 -19.53
N SER A 425 -8.55 -25.91 -19.38
CA SER A 425 -9.58 -24.88 -19.56
C SER A 425 -9.48 -23.83 -18.45
N LEU A 426 -9.66 -22.57 -18.83
CA LEU A 426 -9.76 -21.42 -17.94
C LEU A 426 -11.09 -20.70 -18.19
N PRO A 427 -11.64 -19.99 -17.18
CA PRO A 427 -12.85 -19.20 -17.38
C PRO A 427 -12.67 -18.16 -18.49
N THR A 428 -13.72 -17.97 -19.29
CA THR A 428 -13.73 -16.92 -20.31
C THR A 428 -13.85 -15.55 -19.66
N LEU A 429 -13.43 -14.49 -20.35
CA LEU A 429 -13.60 -13.13 -19.81
C LEU A 429 -15.06 -12.75 -19.66
N GLN A 430 -15.94 -13.31 -20.49
CA GLN A 430 -17.37 -13.11 -20.36
C GLN A 430 -17.91 -13.74 -19.05
N GLU A 431 -17.50 -14.95 -18.72
CA GLU A 431 -17.87 -15.62 -17.45
C GLU A 431 -17.33 -14.83 -16.24
N LEU A 432 -16.10 -14.35 -16.33
CA LEU A 432 -15.47 -13.53 -15.27
C LEU A 432 -16.12 -12.16 -15.11
N TYR A 433 -16.65 -11.58 -16.20
CA TYR A 433 -17.42 -10.35 -16.16
C TYR A 433 -18.82 -10.60 -15.57
N SER A 434 -19.52 -11.63 -16.02
CA SER A 434 -20.88 -11.95 -15.55
C SER A 434 -20.95 -12.42 -14.10
N SER A 435 -19.84 -12.86 -13.50
CA SER A 435 -19.76 -13.29 -12.10
C SER A 435 -19.41 -12.18 -11.11
N ARG A 436 -19.14 -10.96 -11.59
CA ARG A 436 -18.75 -9.79 -10.79
C ARG A 436 -19.80 -8.70 -10.91
#